data_AF-A0A7G5MPU9-F1
#
_entry.id   AF-A0A7G5MPU9-F1
#
_cell.length_a   1.000
_cell.length_b   1.000
_cell.length_c   1.000
_cell.angle_alpha   90.00
_cell.angle_beta   90.00
_cell.angle_gamma   90.00
#
_symmetry.space_group_name_H-M   'P 1'
#
loop_
_entity.id
_entity.type
_entity.pdbx_description
1 polymer ?
#
loop_
_entity_poly.entity_id
_entity_poly.type
_entity_poly.pdbx_seq_one_letter_code
_entity_poly.pdbx_strand_id
1 'polypeptide(L)'
;MGKRTFEDVKNYVEWQSQGKCTVLSAKIEQHFDDLGVDVYVWNVKTDTDGDWWVVEGDTVPMNLYSQSAYYFGADEVYSFHMGLMQRMSAAQDEYNPEDFVNGVTLDAEIAPQLFRKLKSVAALIDTAKEIEDFQAIGVQCRETLIELGNHIYNPMMAGSGEQPQASNFKRKSELFIQFYLKGSENSDYRNIIKKLTEATWDYANKITHSRSATYYEVSTCVTLCISLVGVYENILQKVFDPLSQYHCSICQSKKLSIVGDDSDEDGIVQKLYLHCEECGGTTEVVFEKNDENDPSYITGKVIE
;
A
#
# COMPACT_ATOMS: atom_id res chain seq x y z
N MET A 1 -9.58 23.70 -4.60
CA MET A 1 -8.57 23.46 -5.65
C MET A 1 -9.16 23.91 -6.99
N GLY A 2 -8.44 23.89 -8.12
CA GLY A 2 -9.08 24.10 -9.43
C GLY A 2 -9.94 22.88 -9.81
N LYS A 3 -11.04 23.06 -10.56
CA LYS A 3 -11.84 21.93 -11.06
C LYS A 3 -10.96 20.99 -11.88
N ARG A 4 -10.97 19.69 -11.55
CA ARG A 4 -10.22 18.67 -12.29
C ARG A 4 -10.69 18.64 -13.75
N THR A 5 -9.75 18.47 -14.66
CA THR A 5 -9.99 18.42 -16.10
C THR A 5 -10.21 16.98 -16.57
N PHE A 6 -10.69 16.83 -17.81
CA PHE A 6 -10.76 15.53 -18.47
C PHE A 6 -9.41 14.79 -18.46
N GLU A 7 -8.30 15.52 -18.68
CA GLU A 7 -6.98 14.91 -18.75
C GLU A 7 -6.52 14.40 -17.38
N ASP A 8 -6.88 15.10 -16.29
CA ASP A 8 -6.61 14.65 -14.92
C ASP A 8 -7.31 13.31 -14.62
N VAL A 9 -8.60 13.21 -14.98
CA VAL A 9 -9.40 12.00 -14.76
C VAL A 9 -8.90 10.86 -15.65
N LYS A 10 -8.53 11.17 -16.89
CA LYS A 10 -7.95 10.19 -17.82
C LYS A 10 -6.63 9.64 -17.28
N ASN A 11 -5.69 10.51 -16.94
CA ASN A 11 -4.38 10.11 -16.43
C ASN A 11 -4.52 9.27 -15.15
N TYR A 12 -5.44 9.66 -14.26
CA TYR A 12 -5.71 8.90 -13.05
C TYR A 12 -6.22 7.48 -13.34
N VAL A 13 -7.20 7.33 -14.22
CA VAL A 13 -7.77 6.01 -14.55
C VAL A 13 -6.74 5.12 -15.26
N GLU A 14 -6.01 5.66 -16.24
CA GLU A 14 -4.97 4.89 -16.96
C GLU A 14 -3.82 4.49 -16.02
N TRP A 15 -3.43 5.37 -15.09
CA TRP A 15 -2.44 5.09 -14.06
C TRP A 15 -2.90 3.98 -13.10
N GLN A 16 -4.15 4.05 -12.61
CA GLN A 16 -4.72 3.04 -11.73
C GLN A 16 -4.85 1.67 -12.41
N SER A 17 -5.16 1.65 -13.71
CA SER A 17 -5.12 0.44 -14.52
C SER A 17 -3.70 -0.03 -14.89
N GLN A 18 -2.65 0.62 -14.39
CA GLN A 18 -1.24 0.33 -14.68
C GLN A 18 -0.91 0.40 -16.18
N GLY A 19 -1.55 1.33 -16.90
CA GLY A 19 -1.41 1.50 -18.36
C GLY A 19 -2.02 0.37 -19.19
N LYS A 20 -2.87 -0.48 -18.60
CA LYS A 20 -3.51 -1.62 -19.28
C LYS A 20 -4.76 -1.25 -20.07
N CYS A 21 -5.23 -0.01 -19.95
CA CYS A 21 -6.38 0.51 -20.66
C CYS A 21 -6.13 1.94 -21.13
N THR A 22 -6.91 2.37 -22.11
CA THR A 22 -6.97 3.76 -22.57
C THR A 22 -8.36 4.31 -22.30
N VAL A 23 -8.45 5.52 -21.75
CA VAL A 23 -9.73 6.20 -21.53
C VAL A 23 -10.23 6.74 -22.87
N LEU A 24 -11.38 6.22 -23.30
CA LEU A 24 -12.04 6.64 -24.53
C LEU A 24 -12.87 7.91 -24.34
N SER A 25 -13.51 8.04 -23.18
CA SER A 25 -14.31 9.22 -22.83
C SER A 25 -14.49 9.33 -21.33
N ALA A 26 -14.57 10.57 -20.83
CA ALA A 26 -14.91 10.91 -19.46
C ALA A 26 -15.75 12.18 -19.46
N LYS A 27 -16.85 12.17 -18.72
CA LYS A 27 -17.73 13.34 -18.54
C LYS A 27 -18.25 13.39 -17.12
N ILE A 28 -18.50 14.58 -16.60
CA ILE A 28 -19.22 14.73 -15.33
C ILE A 28 -20.65 14.25 -15.56
N GLU A 29 -21.05 13.22 -14.82
CA GLU A 29 -22.43 12.74 -14.79
C GLU A 29 -23.25 13.53 -13.79
N GLN A 30 -22.68 13.82 -12.61
CA GLN A 30 -23.36 14.53 -11.53
C GLN A 30 -22.38 15.31 -10.65
N HIS A 31 -22.88 16.39 -10.06
CA HIS A 31 -22.17 17.23 -9.09
C HIS A 31 -23.02 17.33 -7.82
N PHE A 32 -22.36 17.22 -6.68
CA PHE A 32 -22.93 17.30 -5.34
C PHE A 32 -22.22 18.42 -4.57
N ASP A 33 -22.99 19.17 -3.80
CA ASP A 33 -22.52 20.21 -2.87
C ASP A 33 -23.27 19.99 -1.55
N ASP A 34 -22.84 18.97 -0.81
CA ASP A 34 -23.37 18.67 0.52
C ASP A 34 -22.31 18.95 1.57
N LEU A 35 -22.74 19.42 2.74
CA LEU A 35 -21.86 19.70 3.90
C LEU A 35 -20.72 20.69 3.59
N GLY A 36 -20.86 21.51 2.54
CA GLY A 36 -19.83 22.46 2.10
C GLY A 36 -18.65 21.80 1.37
N VAL A 37 -18.84 20.59 0.84
CA VAL A 37 -17.87 19.87 0.04
C VAL A 37 -18.40 19.69 -1.38
N ASP A 38 -17.68 20.25 -2.35
CA ASP A 38 -17.91 20.04 -3.77
C ASP A 38 -17.37 18.66 -4.19
N VAL A 39 -18.25 17.80 -4.72
CA VAL A 39 -17.90 16.46 -5.23
C VAL A 39 -18.48 16.24 -6.62
N TYR A 40 -17.64 15.79 -7.55
CA TYR A 40 -17.99 15.49 -8.92
C TYR A 40 -17.88 14.00 -9.18
N VAL A 41 -18.90 13.43 -9.82
CA VAL A 41 -18.93 12.04 -10.26
C VAL A 41 -18.83 12.00 -11.78
N TRP A 42 -17.74 11.42 -12.26
CA TRP A 42 -17.42 11.27 -13.66
C TRP A 42 -17.81 9.88 -14.16
N ASN A 43 -18.43 9.84 -15.34
CA ASN A 43 -18.69 8.62 -16.09
C ASN A 43 -17.55 8.41 -17.08
N VAL A 44 -16.73 7.39 -16.85
CA VAL A 44 -15.54 7.08 -17.64
C VAL A 44 -15.72 5.76 -18.38
N LYS A 45 -15.37 5.76 -19.67
CA LYS A 45 -15.40 4.59 -20.55
C LYS A 45 -13.98 4.27 -20.99
N THR A 46 -13.58 3.01 -20.87
CA THR A 46 -12.27 2.52 -21.32
C THR A 46 -12.43 1.54 -22.47
N ASP A 47 -11.33 1.24 -23.15
CA ASP A 47 -11.29 0.29 -24.26
C ASP A 47 -11.37 -1.18 -23.82
N THR A 48 -10.63 -1.56 -22.77
CA THR A 48 -10.48 -2.97 -22.38
C THR A 48 -10.69 -3.26 -20.89
N ASP A 49 -10.85 -2.24 -20.04
CA ASP A 49 -10.92 -2.39 -18.57
C ASP A 49 -12.29 -2.01 -18.00
N GLY A 50 -13.32 -2.03 -18.85
CA GLY A 50 -14.70 -1.75 -18.45
C GLY A 50 -14.98 -0.26 -18.19
N ASP A 51 -16.14 -0.02 -17.60
CA ASP A 51 -16.65 1.33 -17.35
C ASP A 51 -16.53 1.69 -15.87
N TRP A 52 -16.18 2.94 -15.60
CA TRP A 52 -15.86 3.42 -14.27
C TRP A 52 -16.68 4.66 -13.88
N TRP A 53 -17.01 4.74 -12.61
CA TRP A 53 -17.39 5.97 -11.95
C TRP A 53 -16.15 6.53 -11.26
N VAL A 54 -15.74 7.75 -11.58
CA VAL A 54 -14.64 8.41 -10.87
C VAL A 54 -15.22 9.52 -10.01
N VAL A 55 -15.01 9.44 -8.70
CA VAL A 55 -15.46 10.47 -7.75
C VAL A 55 -14.26 11.30 -7.34
N GLU A 56 -14.40 12.62 -7.36
CA GLU A 56 -13.37 13.58 -6.93
C GLU A 56 -14.02 14.76 -6.22
N GLY A 57 -13.31 15.39 -5.28
CA GLY A 57 -13.81 16.60 -4.62
C GLY A 57 -12.70 17.38 -3.93
N ASP A 58 -13.02 18.58 -3.46
CA ASP A 58 -12.03 19.52 -2.91
C ASP A 58 -11.36 19.01 -1.63
N THR A 59 -12.08 18.25 -0.81
CA THR A 59 -11.59 17.71 0.47
C THR A 59 -11.69 16.19 0.54
N VAL A 60 -11.98 15.53 -0.59
CA VAL A 60 -12.08 14.07 -0.69
C VAL A 60 -11.22 13.56 -1.85
N PRO A 61 -10.34 12.58 -1.60
CA PRO A 61 -9.41 12.08 -2.61
C PRO A 61 -10.16 11.47 -3.79
N MET A 62 -9.58 11.60 -4.98
CA MET A 62 -10.15 11.00 -6.18
C MET A 62 -10.08 9.46 -6.12
N ASN A 63 -11.17 8.77 -6.47
CA ASN A 63 -11.23 7.31 -6.48
C ASN A 63 -12.12 6.78 -7.62
N LEU A 64 -11.86 5.55 -8.08
CA LEU A 64 -12.60 4.88 -9.14
C LEU A 64 -13.44 3.70 -8.61
N TYR A 65 -14.65 3.55 -9.15
CA TYR A 65 -15.61 2.53 -8.79
C TYR A 65 -16.16 1.89 -10.05
N SER A 66 -16.17 0.55 -10.12
CA SER A 66 -16.65 -0.15 -11.31
C SER A 66 -18.15 0.06 -11.50
N GLN A 67 -18.58 0.37 -12.73
CA GLN A 67 -20.01 0.40 -13.10
C GLN A 67 -20.62 -1.01 -13.15
N SER A 68 -19.80 -2.06 -13.19
CA SER A 68 -20.24 -3.45 -13.26
C SER A 68 -20.31 -4.14 -11.90
N ALA A 69 -19.77 -3.51 -10.84
CA ALA A 69 -19.70 -4.07 -9.51
C ALA A 69 -20.48 -3.20 -8.53
N TYR A 70 -21.74 -3.57 -8.29
CA TYR A 70 -22.60 -3.11 -7.19
C TYR A 70 -23.18 -1.69 -7.24
N TYR A 71 -22.73 -0.80 -8.13
CA TYR A 71 -23.24 0.57 -8.24
C TYR A 71 -23.89 0.85 -9.59
N PHE A 72 -25.16 1.24 -9.58
CA PHE A 72 -25.99 1.47 -10.76
C PHE A 72 -26.07 2.95 -11.15
N GLY A 73 -25.73 3.89 -10.28
CA GLY A 73 -25.80 5.32 -10.57
C GLY A 73 -24.86 6.21 -9.76
N ALA A 74 -24.72 7.46 -10.19
CA ALA A 74 -23.81 8.45 -9.60
C ALA A 74 -24.14 8.76 -8.11
N ASP A 75 -25.42 8.85 -7.73
CA ASP A 75 -25.85 9.01 -6.33
C ASP A 75 -25.35 7.89 -5.40
N GLU A 76 -25.39 6.65 -5.86
CA GLU A 76 -24.99 5.49 -5.04
C GLU A 76 -23.48 5.47 -4.81
N VAL A 77 -22.70 5.77 -5.86
CA VAL A 77 -21.24 5.87 -5.77
C VAL A 77 -20.83 7.04 -4.92
N TYR A 78 -21.47 8.20 -5.10
CA TYR A 78 -21.25 9.37 -4.26
C TYR A 78 -21.47 9.05 -2.77
N SER A 79 -22.63 8.47 -2.44
CA SER A 79 -22.96 8.11 -1.05
C SER A 79 -21.96 7.12 -0.45
N PHE A 80 -21.54 6.12 -1.24
CA PHE A 80 -20.54 5.16 -0.82
C PHE A 80 -19.16 5.79 -0.60
N HIS A 81 -18.72 6.65 -1.54
CA HIS A 81 -17.46 7.38 -1.47
C HIS A 81 -17.41 8.26 -0.24
N MET A 82 -18.42 9.11 -0.02
CA MET A 82 -18.49 9.99 1.15
C MET A 82 -18.52 9.19 2.46
N GLY A 83 -19.25 8.08 2.52
CA GLY A 83 -19.28 7.22 3.71
C GLY A 83 -17.95 6.52 3.99
N LEU A 84 -17.16 6.18 2.96
CA LEU A 84 -15.79 5.71 3.15
C LEU A 84 -14.88 6.83 3.67
N MET A 85 -14.92 8.01 3.04
CA MET A 85 -14.05 9.14 3.41
C MET A 85 -14.31 9.60 4.85
N GLN A 86 -15.58 9.67 5.25
CA GLN A 86 -15.93 10.02 6.62
C GLN A 86 -15.40 8.99 7.64
N ARG A 87 -15.43 7.69 7.31
CA ARG A 87 -14.88 6.65 8.21
C ARG A 87 -13.37 6.66 8.23
N MET A 88 -12.71 6.92 7.11
CA MET A 88 -11.26 7.09 7.06
C MET A 88 -10.81 8.31 7.88
N SER A 89 -11.52 9.44 7.76
CA SER A 89 -11.29 10.63 8.58
C SER A 89 -11.52 10.34 10.06
N ALA A 90 -12.60 9.65 10.43
CA ALA A 90 -12.88 9.28 11.82
C ALA A 90 -11.83 8.29 12.38
N ALA A 91 -11.35 7.35 11.57
CA ALA A 91 -10.31 6.40 11.95
C ALA A 91 -8.93 7.06 12.12
N GLN A 92 -8.66 8.19 11.46
CA GLN A 92 -7.47 9.00 11.74
C GLN A 92 -7.56 9.73 13.09
N ASP A 93 -8.76 10.12 13.52
CA ASP A 93 -8.98 10.85 14.78
C ASP A 93 -9.07 9.94 16.02
N GLU A 94 -9.51 8.68 15.87
CA GLU A 94 -9.55 7.68 16.94
C GLU A 94 -8.52 6.56 16.69
N TYR A 95 -7.26 6.79 17.12
CA TYR A 95 -6.32 5.69 17.27
C TYR A 95 -6.81 4.75 18.39
N ASN A 96 -7.40 3.61 18.01
CA ASN A 96 -7.65 2.50 18.92
C ASN A 96 -6.41 1.59 18.94
N PRO A 97 -5.74 1.38 20.09
CA PRO A 97 -4.62 0.45 20.19
C PRO A 97 -4.95 -0.98 19.73
N GLU A 98 -6.23 -1.39 19.81
CA GLU A 98 -6.68 -2.68 19.27
C GLU A 98 -6.63 -2.72 17.73
N ASP A 99 -6.74 -1.59 17.03
CA ASP A 99 -6.64 -1.51 15.57
C ASP A 99 -5.19 -1.65 15.08
N PHE A 100 -4.19 -1.31 15.90
CA PHE A 100 -2.80 -1.68 15.59
C PHE A 100 -2.60 -3.20 15.65
N VAL A 101 -3.24 -3.87 16.61
CA VAL A 101 -3.18 -5.33 16.78
C VAL A 101 -4.00 -6.04 15.69
N ASN A 102 -5.18 -5.51 15.35
CA ASN A 102 -6.08 -6.04 14.33
C ASN A 102 -5.61 -5.69 12.89
N GLY A 103 -5.02 -4.51 12.70
CA GLY A 103 -4.52 -3.97 11.43
C GLY A 103 -3.31 -4.70 10.87
N VAL A 104 -2.53 -5.38 11.73
CA VAL A 104 -1.54 -6.39 11.30
C VAL A 104 -2.22 -7.54 10.52
N THR A 105 -3.54 -7.69 10.59
CA THR A 105 -4.26 -8.83 10.01
C THR A 105 -5.51 -8.51 9.17
N LEU A 106 -6.04 -7.27 9.14
CA LEU A 106 -7.38 -7.05 8.58
C LEU A 106 -7.63 -5.89 7.61
N ASP A 107 -6.82 -4.83 7.51
CA ASP A 107 -7.17 -3.66 6.65
C ASP A 107 -6.00 -3.08 5.83
N ALA A 108 -4.99 -3.88 5.54
CA ALA A 108 -3.79 -3.41 4.86
C ALA A 108 -3.69 -3.91 3.41
N GLU A 109 -3.00 -3.18 2.53
CA GLU A 109 -3.05 -3.28 1.08
C GLU A 109 -2.39 -4.53 0.48
N ILE A 110 -1.81 -5.42 1.30
CA ILE A 110 -1.32 -6.70 0.79
C ILE A 110 -2.51 -7.53 0.31
N ALA A 111 -2.56 -7.77 -1.00
CA ALA A 111 -3.60 -8.49 -1.72
C ALA A 111 -4.52 -9.36 -0.83
N PRO A 112 -5.85 -9.14 -0.81
CA PRO A 112 -6.81 -9.93 -0.02
C PRO A 112 -6.65 -11.47 -0.13
N GLN A 113 -6.00 -11.92 -1.20
CA GLN A 113 -5.60 -13.30 -1.46
C GLN A 113 -4.57 -13.82 -0.43
N LEU A 114 -3.54 -13.04 -0.09
CA LEU A 114 -2.53 -13.39 0.93
C LEU A 114 -3.17 -13.47 2.32
N PHE A 115 -4.07 -12.54 2.65
CA PHE A 115 -4.85 -12.62 3.90
C PHE A 115 -5.76 -13.85 3.97
N ARG A 116 -6.45 -14.19 2.88
CA ARG A 116 -7.24 -15.43 2.81
C ARG A 116 -6.37 -16.66 3.05
N LYS A 117 -5.15 -16.68 2.48
CA LYS A 117 -4.21 -17.79 2.65
C LYS A 117 -3.69 -17.88 4.10
N LEU A 118 -3.31 -16.75 4.70
CA LEU A 118 -2.93 -16.70 6.12
C LEU A 118 -4.07 -17.18 7.05
N LYS A 119 -5.32 -16.77 6.79
CA LYS A 119 -6.49 -17.27 7.53
C LYS A 119 -6.68 -18.79 7.37
N SER A 120 -6.48 -19.31 6.16
CA SER A 120 -6.52 -20.76 5.91
C SER A 120 -5.42 -21.49 6.68
N VAL A 121 -4.21 -20.95 6.72
CA VAL A 121 -3.07 -21.53 7.45
C VAL A 121 -3.32 -21.53 8.96
N ALA A 122 -3.86 -20.44 9.49
CA ALA A 122 -4.25 -20.36 10.89
C ALA A 122 -5.31 -21.40 11.26
N ALA A 123 -6.33 -21.59 10.40
CA ALA A 123 -7.37 -22.60 10.62
C ALA A 123 -6.83 -24.05 10.57
N LEU A 124 -5.79 -24.31 9.75
CA LEU A 124 -5.15 -25.62 9.71
C LEU A 124 -4.43 -25.96 11.02
N ILE A 125 -3.82 -24.98 11.70
CA ILE A 125 -3.19 -25.20 13.01
C ILE A 125 -4.19 -25.76 14.01
N ASP A 126 -5.42 -25.25 14.05
CA ASP A 126 -6.41 -25.66 15.05
C ASP A 126 -6.83 -27.13 14.93
N THR A 127 -6.63 -27.73 13.76
CA THR A 127 -7.05 -29.11 13.47
C THR A 127 -5.88 -30.09 13.33
N ALA A 128 -4.65 -29.60 13.19
CA ALA A 128 -3.46 -30.39 12.97
C ALA A 128 -3.08 -31.23 14.20
N LYS A 129 -2.85 -32.53 14.00
CA LYS A 129 -2.48 -33.47 15.06
C LYS A 129 -1.27 -34.34 14.73
N GLU A 130 -1.06 -34.61 13.45
CA GLU A 130 -0.02 -35.51 12.97
C GLU A 130 1.10 -34.76 12.25
N ILE A 131 2.22 -35.45 12.05
CA ILE A 131 3.42 -34.89 11.40
C ILE A 131 3.11 -34.42 9.97
N GLU A 132 2.27 -35.15 9.25
CA GLU A 132 1.86 -34.82 7.89
C GLU A 132 1.07 -33.50 7.85
N ASP A 133 0.23 -33.24 8.85
CA ASP A 133 -0.49 -31.97 8.99
C ASP A 133 0.50 -30.81 9.22
N PHE A 134 1.48 -31.03 10.08
CA PHE A 134 2.52 -30.05 10.38
C PHE A 134 3.39 -29.72 9.16
N GLN A 135 3.76 -30.73 8.37
CA GLN A 135 4.48 -30.52 7.12
C GLN A 135 3.63 -29.76 6.10
N ALA A 136 2.33 -30.09 5.98
CA ALA A 136 1.41 -29.40 5.10
C ALA A 136 1.26 -27.92 5.47
N ILE A 137 1.19 -27.59 6.76
CA ILE A 137 1.22 -26.20 7.26
C ILE A 137 2.53 -25.51 6.84
N GLY A 138 3.67 -26.17 7.01
CA GLY A 138 4.96 -25.67 6.53
C GLY A 138 4.96 -25.35 5.03
N VAL A 139 4.33 -26.20 4.21
CA VAL A 139 4.23 -25.99 2.76
C VAL A 139 3.39 -24.74 2.48
N GLN A 140 2.25 -24.60 3.14
CA GLN A 140 1.39 -23.44 2.97
C GLN A 140 2.08 -22.13 3.40
N CYS A 141 2.83 -22.14 4.51
CA CYS A 141 3.67 -21.02 4.92
C CYS A 141 4.67 -20.63 3.82
N ARG A 142 5.42 -21.60 3.30
CA ARG A 142 6.40 -21.38 2.24
C ARG A 142 5.76 -20.82 0.97
N GLU A 143 4.62 -21.35 0.56
CA GLU A 143 3.89 -20.84 -0.61
C GLU A 143 3.36 -19.42 -0.39
N THR A 144 2.89 -19.11 0.83
CA THR A 144 2.44 -17.76 1.19
C THR A 144 3.59 -16.76 1.09
N LEU A 145 4.80 -17.14 1.54
CA LEU A 145 5.99 -16.29 1.37
C LEU A 145 6.35 -16.11 -0.11
N ILE A 146 6.25 -17.15 -0.95
CA ILE A 146 6.47 -17.01 -2.39
C ILE A 146 5.48 -16.01 -3.01
N GLU A 147 4.19 -16.12 -2.66
CA GLU A 147 3.15 -15.19 -3.11
C GLU A 147 3.41 -13.77 -2.63
N LEU A 148 3.83 -13.59 -1.37
CA LEU A 148 4.25 -12.29 -0.85
C LEU A 148 5.39 -11.71 -1.70
N GLY A 149 6.43 -12.52 -1.96
CA GLY A 149 7.55 -12.11 -2.81
C GLY A 149 7.11 -11.72 -4.22
N ASN A 150 6.14 -12.43 -4.80
CA ASN A 150 5.58 -12.09 -6.11
C ASN A 150 4.76 -10.81 -6.08
N HIS A 151 4.03 -10.57 -4.99
CA HIS A 151 3.18 -9.40 -4.82
C HIS A 151 3.99 -8.12 -4.63
N ILE A 152 5.02 -8.16 -3.80
CA ILE A 152 5.85 -6.99 -3.50
C ILE A 152 6.85 -6.67 -4.63
N TYR A 153 7.19 -7.65 -5.47
CA TYR A 153 8.23 -7.49 -6.48
C TYR A 153 7.73 -6.81 -7.75
N ASN A 154 8.42 -5.75 -8.16
CA ASN A 154 8.28 -5.15 -9.48
C ASN A 154 9.56 -5.41 -10.31
N PRO A 155 9.46 -5.80 -11.59
CA PRO A 155 10.63 -5.99 -12.47
C PRO A 155 11.64 -4.83 -12.49
N MET A 156 11.18 -3.59 -12.30
CA MET A 156 12.04 -2.41 -12.23
C MET A 156 13.01 -2.44 -11.05
N MET A 157 12.67 -3.13 -9.95
CA MET A 157 13.52 -3.24 -8.76
C MET A 157 14.84 -3.97 -9.03
N ALA A 158 14.91 -4.80 -10.09
CA ALA A 158 16.14 -5.44 -10.50
C ALA A 158 17.05 -4.54 -11.35
N GLY A 159 16.57 -3.38 -11.80
CA GLY A 159 17.28 -2.52 -12.75
C GLY A 159 17.70 -3.30 -14.01
N SER A 160 18.98 -3.22 -14.36
CA SER A 160 19.57 -4.00 -15.47
C SER A 160 19.98 -5.43 -15.08
N GLY A 161 19.66 -5.89 -13.87
CA GLY A 161 20.00 -7.21 -13.37
C GLY A 161 19.08 -8.33 -13.87
N GLU A 162 19.48 -9.57 -13.61
CA GLU A 162 18.66 -10.75 -13.94
C GLU A 162 17.38 -10.79 -13.09
N GLN A 163 16.26 -11.11 -13.73
CA GLN A 163 14.97 -11.24 -13.08
C GLN A 163 14.93 -12.51 -12.21
N PRO A 164 14.57 -12.41 -10.92
CA PRO A 164 14.47 -13.57 -10.06
C PRO A 164 13.32 -14.48 -10.49
N GLN A 165 13.53 -15.80 -10.37
CA GLN A 165 12.48 -16.80 -10.58
C GLN A 165 11.27 -16.53 -9.67
N ALA A 166 10.08 -16.94 -10.12
CA ALA A 166 8.83 -16.76 -9.38
C ALA A 166 8.88 -17.35 -7.94
N SER A 167 9.62 -18.44 -7.75
CA SER A 167 9.79 -19.10 -6.45
C SER A 167 10.91 -18.53 -5.58
N ASN A 168 11.73 -17.59 -6.10
CA ASN A 168 12.89 -17.06 -5.38
C ASN A 168 12.48 -15.90 -4.46
N PHE A 169 11.79 -16.25 -3.38
CA PHE A 169 11.32 -15.31 -2.36
C PHE A 169 12.46 -14.45 -1.81
N LYS A 170 13.56 -15.05 -1.34
CA LYS A 170 14.67 -14.32 -0.72
C LYS A 170 15.21 -13.22 -1.63
N ARG A 171 15.41 -13.51 -2.93
CA ARG A 171 15.94 -12.51 -3.86
C ARG A 171 14.94 -11.40 -4.14
N LYS A 172 13.66 -11.72 -4.30
CA LYS A 172 12.59 -10.72 -4.51
C LYS A 172 12.47 -9.77 -3.32
N SER A 173 12.45 -10.32 -2.12
CA SER A 173 12.50 -9.59 -0.86
C SER A 173 13.74 -8.70 -0.72
N GLU A 174 14.92 -9.21 -1.09
CA GLU A 174 16.14 -8.42 -1.05
C GLU A 174 16.08 -7.21 -2.01
N LEU A 175 15.62 -7.43 -3.25
CA LEU A 175 15.45 -6.36 -4.23
C LEU A 175 14.44 -5.32 -3.75
N PHE A 176 13.31 -5.75 -3.19
CA PHE A 176 12.32 -4.86 -2.59
C PHE A 176 12.91 -3.98 -1.47
N ILE A 177 13.61 -4.60 -0.52
CA ILE A 177 14.24 -3.89 0.61
C ILE A 177 15.31 -2.91 0.11
N GLN A 178 16.14 -3.31 -0.86
CA GLN A 178 17.15 -2.43 -1.45
C GLN A 178 16.53 -1.28 -2.24
N PHE A 179 15.41 -1.54 -2.89
CA PHE A 179 14.69 -0.55 -3.67
C PHE A 179 14.10 0.53 -2.76
N TYR A 180 13.29 0.17 -1.76
CA TYR A 180 12.50 1.11 -0.95
C TYR A 180 13.15 1.66 0.32
N LEU A 181 14.23 1.06 0.80
CA LEU A 181 14.87 1.46 2.06
C LEU A 181 16.30 1.94 1.82
N LYS A 182 16.46 2.82 0.83
CA LYS A 182 17.73 3.49 0.50
C LYS A 182 18.21 4.37 1.64
N GLY A 183 19.46 4.85 1.54
CA GLY A 183 20.04 5.76 2.52
C GLY A 183 20.54 5.10 3.80
N SER A 184 21.32 5.87 4.56
CA SER A 184 21.92 5.45 5.83
C SER A 184 20.91 5.43 6.98
N GLU A 185 19.90 6.30 6.91
CA GLU A 185 18.80 6.43 7.86
C GLU A 185 17.94 5.15 7.95
N ASN A 186 17.87 4.37 6.87
CA ASN A 186 17.16 3.09 6.84
C ASN A 186 18.07 1.87 7.11
N SER A 187 19.35 2.07 7.46
CA SER A 187 20.33 0.97 7.55
C SER A 187 19.96 -0.10 8.59
N ASP A 188 19.60 0.31 9.81
CA ASP A 188 19.18 -0.59 10.87
C ASP A 188 17.85 -1.28 10.53
N TYR A 189 16.90 -0.52 9.98
CA TYR A 189 15.59 -1.05 9.58
C TYR A 189 15.72 -2.10 8.47
N ARG A 190 16.51 -1.83 7.42
CA ARG A 190 16.84 -2.84 6.40
C ARG A 190 17.46 -4.10 6.99
N ASN A 191 18.40 -3.94 7.91
CA ASN A 191 19.16 -5.06 8.48
C ASN A 191 18.23 -6.01 9.26
N ILE A 192 17.34 -5.47 10.09
CA ILE A 192 16.40 -6.30 10.86
C ILE A 192 15.39 -7.00 9.94
N ILE A 193 14.84 -6.32 8.93
CA ILE A 193 13.90 -6.91 7.97
C ILE A 193 14.57 -8.02 7.17
N LYS A 194 15.81 -7.83 6.71
CA LYS A 194 16.57 -8.85 5.98
C LYS A 194 16.75 -10.12 6.82
N LYS A 195 17.20 -9.97 8.07
CA LYS A 195 17.37 -11.10 9.01
C LYS A 195 16.06 -11.82 9.28
N LEU A 196 14.97 -11.08 9.52
CA LEU A 196 13.66 -11.66 9.74
C LEU A 196 13.17 -12.44 8.51
N THR A 197 13.34 -11.86 7.32
CA THR A 197 12.97 -12.51 6.05
C THR A 197 13.69 -13.83 5.85
N GLU A 198 15.02 -13.84 6.03
CA GLU A 198 15.85 -15.03 5.86
C GLU A 198 15.48 -16.11 6.89
N ALA A 199 15.37 -15.73 8.17
CA ALA A 199 15.04 -16.65 9.26
C ALA A 199 13.66 -17.29 9.09
N THR A 200 12.63 -16.49 8.75
CA THR A 200 11.26 -16.99 8.53
C THR A 200 11.20 -17.93 7.34
N TRP A 201 11.86 -17.62 6.23
CA TRP A 201 11.93 -18.51 5.07
C TRP A 201 12.62 -19.82 5.41
N ASP A 202 13.78 -19.78 6.05
CA ASP A 202 14.54 -20.97 6.39
C ASP A 202 13.79 -21.85 7.39
N TYR A 203 13.08 -21.23 8.34
CA TYR A 203 12.24 -21.94 9.29
C TYR A 203 11.02 -22.59 8.63
N ALA A 204 10.35 -21.92 7.69
CA ALA A 204 9.25 -22.52 6.92
C ALA A 204 9.72 -23.75 6.12
N ASN A 205 10.87 -23.67 5.45
CA ASN A 205 11.46 -24.84 4.76
C ASN A 205 11.91 -25.95 5.73
N LYS A 206 12.27 -25.63 6.97
CA LYS A 206 12.58 -26.65 7.98
C LYS A 206 11.31 -27.42 8.36
N ILE A 207 10.20 -26.73 8.58
CA ILE A 207 8.93 -27.36 8.98
C ILE A 207 8.39 -28.29 7.88
N THR A 208 8.52 -27.93 6.60
CA THR A 208 8.07 -28.77 5.47
C THR A 208 8.72 -30.17 5.43
N HIS A 209 9.88 -30.33 6.05
CA HIS A 209 10.64 -31.58 6.06
C HIS A 209 10.77 -32.21 7.45
N SER A 210 10.24 -31.55 8.49
CA SER A 210 10.41 -32.01 9.86
C SER A 210 9.54 -33.22 10.14
N ARG A 211 10.12 -34.26 10.76
CA ARG A 211 9.41 -35.45 11.24
C ARG A 211 9.18 -35.45 12.74
N SER A 212 9.57 -34.37 13.41
CA SER A 212 9.52 -34.27 14.87
C SER A 212 9.13 -32.86 15.32
N ALA A 213 8.63 -32.03 14.40
CA ALA A 213 8.15 -30.70 14.75
C ALA A 213 6.98 -30.83 15.72
N THR A 214 7.02 -30.05 16.78
CA THR A 214 5.92 -29.93 17.72
C THR A 214 4.88 -28.95 17.17
N TYR A 215 3.64 -29.06 17.67
CA TYR A 215 2.59 -28.07 17.43
C TYR A 215 3.08 -26.63 17.65
N TYR A 216 3.82 -26.38 18.74
CA TYR A 216 4.31 -25.03 19.06
C TYR A 216 5.36 -24.53 18.07
N GLU A 217 6.22 -25.41 17.55
CA GLU A 217 7.19 -25.06 16.50
C GLU A 217 6.49 -24.69 15.19
N VAL A 218 5.42 -25.39 14.83
CA VAL A 218 4.59 -25.09 13.65
C VAL A 218 3.80 -23.80 13.84
N SER A 219 3.18 -23.62 15.01
CA SER A 219 2.48 -22.39 15.39
C SER A 219 3.41 -21.18 15.29
N THR A 220 4.64 -21.30 15.81
CA THR A 220 5.69 -20.27 15.67
C THR A 220 5.98 -19.96 14.21
N CYS A 221 6.05 -20.97 13.33
CA CYS A 221 6.28 -20.76 11.91
C CYS A 221 5.18 -19.92 11.26
N VAL A 222 3.92 -20.19 11.61
CA VAL A 222 2.77 -19.42 11.10
C VAL A 222 2.79 -18.00 11.63
N THR A 223 3.04 -17.80 12.94
CA THR A 223 3.17 -16.46 13.53
C THR A 223 4.26 -15.66 12.83
N LEU A 224 5.43 -16.25 12.60
CA LEU A 224 6.53 -15.59 11.88
C LEU A 224 6.14 -15.22 10.44
N CYS A 225 5.37 -16.06 9.75
CA CYS A 225 4.87 -15.74 8.41
C CYS A 225 3.87 -14.57 8.43
N ILE A 226 2.92 -14.57 9.36
CA ILE A 226 1.95 -13.46 9.54
C ILE A 226 2.69 -12.16 9.85
N SER A 227 3.61 -12.19 10.83
CA SER A 227 4.40 -11.01 11.20
C SER A 227 5.24 -10.51 10.03
N LEU A 228 5.82 -11.40 9.23
CA LEU A 228 6.62 -10.99 8.07
C LEU A 228 5.78 -10.31 7.00
N VAL A 229 4.57 -10.81 6.73
CA VAL A 229 3.62 -10.14 5.83
C VAL A 229 3.31 -8.73 6.33
N GLY A 230 2.97 -8.57 7.62
CA GLY A 230 2.73 -7.25 8.21
C GLY A 230 3.96 -6.33 8.19
N VAL A 231 5.17 -6.88 8.30
CA VAL A 231 6.42 -6.09 8.18
C VAL A 231 6.59 -5.52 6.76
N TYR A 232 6.34 -6.31 5.72
CA TYR A 232 6.43 -5.80 4.34
C TYR A 232 5.36 -4.75 4.05
N GLU A 233 4.18 -4.91 4.64
CA GLU A 233 3.12 -3.91 4.53
C GLU A 233 3.51 -2.60 5.20
N ASN A 234 4.07 -2.66 6.41
CA ASN A 234 4.57 -1.46 7.09
C ASN A 234 5.64 -0.73 6.27
N ILE A 235 6.41 -1.44 5.42
CA ILE A 235 7.35 -0.79 4.50
C ILE A 235 6.58 -0.05 3.40
N LEU A 236 5.56 -0.66 2.79
CA LEU A 236 4.72 0.00 1.79
C LEU A 236 4.04 1.23 2.38
N GLN A 237 3.39 1.09 3.53
CA GLN A 237 2.78 2.19 4.27
C GLN A 237 3.81 3.27 4.57
N LYS A 238 4.98 2.91 5.09
CA LYS A 238 6.06 3.87 5.31
C LYS A 238 6.43 4.62 4.02
N VAL A 239 6.53 3.94 2.88
CA VAL A 239 6.99 4.55 1.62
C VAL A 239 5.95 5.50 1.04
N PHE A 240 4.67 5.12 1.08
CA PHE A 240 3.58 5.86 0.45
C PHE A 240 2.89 6.85 1.37
N ASP A 241 3.17 6.81 2.68
CA ASP A 241 2.68 7.79 3.64
C ASP A 241 3.42 9.14 3.45
N PRO A 242 2.70 10.22 3.08
CA PRO A 242 3.28 11.53 2.81
C PRO A 242 3.60 12.33 4.08
N LEU A 243 3.28 11.83 5.28
CA LEU A 243 3.37 12.56 6.54
C LEU A 243 4.31 11.87 7.55
N SER A 244 4.12 10.57 7.81
CA SER A 244 4.76 9.90 8.97
C SER A 244 6.28 9.84 8.92
N GLN A 245 6.85 10.09 7.73
CA GLN A 245 8.28 10.13 7.49
C GLN A 245 8.92 11.47 7.87
N TYR A 246 8.14 12.54 8.02
CA TYR A 246 8.64 13.89 8.21
C TYR A 246 8.41 14.39 9.63
N HIS A 247 9.15 15.43 10.00
CA HIS A 247 9.03 16.14 11.26
C HIS A 247 9.04 17.64 11.00
N CYS A 248 8.45 18.41 11.91
CA CYS A 248 8.55 19.85 11.85
C CYS A 248 10.02 20.28 11.91
N SER A 249 10.48 21.09 10.96
CA SER A 249 11.85 21.62 10.94
C SER A 249 12.17 22.49 12.17
N ILE A 250 11.14 23.13 12.76
CA ILE A 250 11.29 24.05 13.90
C ILE A 250 11.30 23.31 15.24
N CYS A 251 10.29 22.48 15.51
CA CYS A 251 10.07 21.88 16.83
C CYS A 251 10.21 20.36 16.87
N GLN A 252 10.51 19.72 15.74
CA GLN A 252 10.68 18.26 15.60
C GLN A 252 9.41 17.44 15.89
N SER A 253 8.24 18.08 16.05
CA SER A 253 6.95 17.39 16.19
C SER A 253 6.60 16.61 14.93
N LYS A 254 5.95 15.46 15.11
CA LYS A 254 5.37 14.66 14.03
C LYS A 254 3.88 14.96 13.78
N LYS A 255 3.28 15.87 14.55
CA LYS A 255 1.89 16.30 14.34
C LYS A 255 1.83 17.30 13.19
N LEU A 256 1.84 16.75 11.98
CA LEU A 256 1.88 17.48 10.73
C LEU A 256 0.60 17.22 9.93
N SER A 257 0.03 18.28 9.38
CA SER A 257 -1.08 18.20 8.42
C SER A 257 -0.67 18.81 7.08
N ILE A 258 -1.18 18.24 5.99
CA ILE A 258 -0.91 18.75 4.63
C ILE A 258 -1.77 20.00 4.43
N VAL A 259 -1.14 21.14 4.12
CA VAL A 259 -1.83 22.41 3.86
C VAL A 259 -1.71 22.88 2.42
N GLY A 260 -0.89 22.22 1.61
CA GLY A 260 -0.81 22.46 0.18
C GLY A 260 0.32 21.67 -0.49
N ASP A 261 0.32 21.72 -1.82
CA ASP A 261 1.34 21.13 -2.68
C ASP A 261 1.63 22.03 -3.89
N ASP A 262 2.84 21.91 -4.45
CA ASP A 262 3.16 22.41 -5.78
C ASP A 262 3.29 21.22 -6.72
N SER A 263 2.43 21.15 -7.73
CA SER A 263 2.43 20.11 -8.77
C SER A 263 2.88 20.70 -10.12
N ASP A 264 3.49 19.88 -10.97
CA ASP A 264 3.86 20.28 -12.34
C ASP A 264 2.71 20.15 -13.35
N GLU A 265 2.99 20.48 -14.62
CA GLU A 265 2.01 20.44 -15.73
C GLU A 265 1.43 19.04 -15.97
N ASP A 266 2.12 17.99 -15.51
CA ASP A 266 1.68 16.59 -15.59
C ASP A 266 0.96 16.13 -14.31
N GLY A 267 0.77 17.03 -13.33
CA GLY A 267 0.10 16.75 -12.06
C GLY A 267 0.97 16.01 -11.04
N ILE A 268 2.31 15.99 -11.24
CA ILE A 268 3.25 15.34 -10.32
C ILE A 268 3.63 16.32 -9.21
N VAL A 269 3.41 15.93 -7.96
CA VAL A 269 3.76 16.73 -6.78
C VAL A 269 5.28 16.89 -6.68
N GLN A 270 5.75 18.14 -6.77
CA GLN A 270 7.15 18.53 -6.61
C GLN A 270 7.46 19.03 -5.20
N LYS A 271 6.49 19.65 -4.54
CA LYS A 271 6.64 20.12 -3.15
C LYS A 271 5.39 19.87 -2.33
N LEU A 272 5.60 19.65 -1.03
CA LEU A 272 4.54 19.52 -0.03
C LEU A 272 4.77 20.53 1.09
N TYR A 273 3.70 21.20 1.51
CA TYR A 273 3.70 22.14 2.63
C TYR A 273 3.01 21.48 3.83
N LEU A 274 3.77 21.29 4.91
CA LEU A 274 3.33 20.61 6.13
C LEU A 274 3.17 21.62 7.27
N HIS A 275 1.95 21.78 7.76
CA HIS A 275 1.68 22.60 8.94
C HIS A 275 1.86 21.79 10.21
N CYS A 276 2.62 22.33 11.15
CA CYS A 276 2.82 21.74 12.46
C CYS A 276 1.75 22.21 13.44
N GLU A 277 0.96 21.28 13.96
CA GLU A 277 -0.12 21.57 14.91
C GLU A 277 0.38 22.02 16.28
N GLU A 278 1.62 21.66 16.66
CA GLU A 278 2.20 22.01 17.96
C GLU A 278 2.75 23.45 18.01
N CYS A 279 3.47 23.90 16.97
CA CYS A 279 4.14 25.21 16.97
C CYS A 279 3.63 26.18 15.90
N GLY A 280 2.69 25.76 15.05
CA GLY A 280 2.13 26.54 13.94
C GLY A 280 3.08 26.74 12.76
N GLY A 281 4.26 26.11 12.77
CA GLY A 281 5.29 26.26 11.75
C GLY A 281 4.96 25.51 10.46
N THR A 282 5.47 26.00 9.33
CA THR A 282 5.34 25.31 8.03
C THR A 282 6.68 24.67 7.68
N THR A 283 6.66 23.38 7.33
CA THR A 283 7.81 22.61 6.85
C THR A 283 7.61 22.30 5.38
N GLU A 284 8.62 22.60 4.56
CA GLU A 284 8.59 22.33 3.13
C GLU A 284 9.29 21.01 2.84
N VAL A 285 8.63 20.13 2.09
CA VAL A 285 9.20 18.87 1.61
C VAL A 285 9.32 18.95 0.10
N VAL A 286 10.54 18.80 -0.44
CA VAL A 286 10.79 18.79 -1.88
C VAL A 286 11.03 17.37 -2.36
N PHE A 287 10.30 16.99 -3.39
CA PHE A 287 10.44 15.70 -4.06
C PHE A 287 11.41 15.84 -5.24
N GLU A 288 12.53 15.12 -5.20
CA GLU A 288 13.50 15.12 -6.29
C GLU A 288 12.98 14.26 -7.46
N LYS A 289 12.89 14.82 -8.68
CA LYS A 289 12.70 14.03 -9.91
C LYS A 289 13.97 13.20 -10.13
N ASN A 290 13.84 11.88 -10.11
CA ASN A 290 14.92 10.99 -10.52
C ASN A 290 15.12 11.11 -12.05
N ASP A 291 16.38 11.12 -12.50
CA ASP A 291 16.74 11.09 -13.92
C ASP A 291 16.02 9.93 -14.64
N GLU A 292 15.63 10.12 -15.90
CA GLU A 292 14.89 9.17 -16.77
C GLU A 292 15.52 7.75 -16.88
N ASN A 293 16.74 7.55 -16.35
CA ASN A 293 17.47 6.28 -16.36
C ASN A 293 17.51 5.52 -15.02
N ASP A 294 16.99 6.09 -13.91
CA ASP A 294 16.89 5.38 -12.63
C ASP A 294 15.42 5.20 -12.26
N PRO A 295 14.84 3.99 -12.41
CA PRO A 295 13.43 3.72 -12.17
C PRO A 295 13.17 3.66 -10.66
N SER A 296 13.42 4.76 -9.96
CA SER A 296 13.34 4.87 -8.52
C SER A 296 12.09 5.64 -8.11
N TYR A 297 11.46 5.19 -7.03
CA TYR A 297 10.32 5.88 -6.43
C TYR A 297 10.77 7.25 -5.87
N ILE A 298 9.86 8.22 -5.95
CA ILE A 298 10.13 9.60 -5.58
C ILE A 298 10.27 9.71 -4.05
N THR A 299 11.35 10.34 -3.58
CA THR A 299 11.60 10.57 -2.14
C THR A 299 11.67 12.06 -1.83
N GLY A 300 10.93 12.50 -0.81
CA GLY A 300 10.93 13.89 -0.38
C GLY A 300 12.04 14.20 0.62
N LYS A 301 12.58 15.42 0.57
CA LYS A 301 13.53 15.96 1.55
C LYS A 301 12.95 17.21 2.20
N VAL A 302 13.01 17.26 3.53
CA VAL A 302 12.67 18.46 4.30
C VAL A 302 13.70 19.56 4.01
N ILE A 303 13.24 20.76 3.67
CA ILE A 303 14.08 21.96 3.66
C ILE A 303 14.22 22.44 5.11
N GLU A 304 15.44 22.42 5.62
CA GLU A 304 15.81 22.98 6.94
C GLU A 304 15.94 24.51 6.91
#